data_AF-A0A8S3W351-F1
#
_entry.id   AF-A0A8S3W351-F1
#
_cell.length_a   1.000
_cell.length_b   1.000
_cell.length_c   1.000
_cell.angle_alpha   90.00
_cell.angle_beta   90.00
_cell.angle_gamma   90.00
#
_symmetry.space_group_name_H-M   'P 1'
#
loop_
_entity.id
_entity.type
_entity.pdbx_description
1 polymer ?
#
loop_
_entity_poly.entity_id
_entity_poly.type
_entity_poly.pdbx_seq_one_letter_code
_entity_poly.pdbx_strand_id
1 'polypeptide(L)'
;MLPIVLILFLASSAFANISLAKVDVYNVDEIPPVPDNGLAKNFDGGETSVYMQNEYQIIKDLGKRPDKNSQTLAISQAFALFGELAYGIPGDACASANLINAYVSGNKAALRNALDIYVLNLVSKIDAIAQLARDPNSLKYTTGIRGNCAGGGRIYRFEAAWDAIRSSVSPLQADLINEEYCATKRLYNAFYVQNNNIGAAITASSLPPTLKVTKFASDALHNLLRAIAYKGNVRAAAAVAKAQLLQAASNIKL
;
A
#
# COMPACT_ATOMS: atom_id res chain seq x y z
N MET A 1 12.41 34.72 22.73
CA MET A 1 12.77 33.92 23.92
C MET A 1 12.37 32.48 23.64
N LEU A 2 13.32 31.56 23.85
CA LEU A 2 13.35 30.09 23.66
C LEU A 2 12.08 29.32 24.17
N PRO A 3 11.83 28.04 23.77
CA PRO A 3 12.85 26.99 23.66
C PRO A 3 12.87 26.09 22.42
N ILE A 4 14.12 25.81 22.02
CA ILE A 4 14.59 24.70 21.19
C ILE A 4 14.65 23.47 22.08
N VAL A 5 14.04 22.36 21.67
CA VAL A 5 14.25 21.05 22.29
C VAL A 5 15.09 20.21 21.34
N LEU A 6 16.35 20.03 21.76
CA LEU A 6 17.39 19.22 21.16
C LEU A 6 17.23 17.79 21.71
N ILE A 7 16.88 16.81 20.87
CA ILE A 7 16.99 15.39 21.24
C ILE A 7 18.17 14.80 20.47
N LEU A 8 19.31 14.73 21.16
CA LEU A 8 20.50 13.98 20.76
C LEU A 8 20.23 12.48 20.92
N PHE A 9 20.31 11.73 19.81
CA PHE A 9 20.72 10.33 19.86
C PHE A 9 22.14 10.22 19.31
N LEU A 10 23.10 10.15 20.23
CA LEU A 10 24.45 9.69 19.95
C LEU A 10 24.40 8.18 19.66
N ALA A 11 24.46 7.83 18.38
CA ALA A 11 25.01 6.54 17.94
C ALA A 11 26.07 6.86 16.88
N SER A 12 27.27 7.18 17.36
CA SER A 12 28.46 7.37 16.57
C SER A 12 28.93 6.04 15.96
N SER A 13 29.44 6.14 14.73
CA SER A 13 30.31 5.20 14.00
C SER A 13 29.69 3.97 13.32
N ALA A 14 29.12 4.19 12.14
CA ALA A 14 29.44 3.43 10.91
C ALA A 14 28.84 4.18 9.71
N PHE A 15 29.59 4.28 8.60
CA PHE A 15 29.23 4.96 7.35
C PHE A 15 29.48 6.48 7.27
N ALA A 16 30.72 6.87 7.55
CA ALA A 16 31.31 8.01 6.85
C ALA A 16 31.59 7.63 5.38
N ASN A 17 30.56 7.60 4.51
CA ASN A 17 30.70 7.85 3.07
C ASN A 17 29.36 7.98 2.31
N ILE A 18 28.37 8.68 2.87
CA ILE A 18 27.17 9.04 2.09
C ILE A 18 27.42 10.43 1.50
N SER A 19 27.72 10.44 0.20
CA SER A 19 27.66 11.64 -0.62
C SER A 19 26.31 12.33 -0.36
N LEU A 20 26.41 13.58 0.08
CA LEU A 20 25.36 14.47 0.56
C LEU A 20 24.02 14.25 -0.17
N ALA A 21 23.10 13.52 0.46
CA ALA A 21 21.68 13.74 0.24
C ALA A 21 21.43 15.20 0.66
N LYS A 22 21.36 16.07 -0.34
CA LYS A 22 21.11 17.49 -0.16
C LYS A 22 19.68 17.60 0.36
N VAL A 23 19.52 17.80 1.66
CA VAL A 23 18.24 18.17 2.26
C VAL A 23 18.03 19.63 1.89
N ASP A 24 17.42 19.87 0.73
CA ASP A 24 16.94 21.20 0.39
C ASP A 24 15.75 21.50 1.31
N VAL A 25 15.96 22.43 2.24
CA VAL A 25 14.92 22.93 3.14
C VAL A 25 14.12 23.97 2.37
N TYR A 26 12.97 23.56 1.84
CA TYR A 26 12.05 24.46 1.14
C TYR A 26 11.18 25.21 2.15
N ASN A 27 10.98 26.51 1.94
CA ASN A 27 9.87 27.22 2.56
C ASN A 27 8.55 26.63 2.02
N VAL A 28 7.46 26.64 2.82
CA VAL A 28 6.16 26.06 2.41
C VAL A 28 5.64 26.71 1.11
N ASP A 29 6.04 27.95 0.86
CA ASP A 29 5.71 28.74 -0.34
C ASP A 29 6.59 28.42 -1.57
N GLU A 30 7.69 27.67 -1.39
CA GLU A 30 8.64 27.27 -2.44
C GLU A 30 8.45 25.81 -2.89
N ILE A 31 7.52 25.09 -2.27
CA ILE A 31 7.18 23.72 -2.66
C ILE A 31 6.41 23.80 -3.99
N PRO A 32 6.96 23.28 -5.11
CA PRO A 32 6.21 23.22 -6.36
C PRO A 32 4.89 22.48 -6.11
N PRO A 33 3.77 22.93 -6.72
CA PRO A 33 2.48 22.29 -6.51
C PRO A 33 2.62 20.80 -6.79
N VAL A 34 2.28 19.99 -5.78
CA VAL A 34 2.33 18.52 -5.90
C VAL A 34 1.50 18.14 -7.12
N PRO A 35 2.08 17.46 -8.12
CA PRO A 35 1.31 16.96 -9.26
C PRO A 35 0.10 16.20 -8.73
N ASP A 36 -1.10 16.48 -9.27
CA ASP A 36 -2.33 15.82 -8.84
C ASP A 36 -2.21 14.30 -8.99
N ASN A 37 -1.90 13.64 -7.88
CA ASN A 37 -1.75 12.20 -7.76
C ASN A 37 -2.99 11.55 -7.13
N GLY A 38 -4.07 12.32 -6.91
CA GLY A 38 -5.30 11.87 -6.25
C GLY A 38 -5.17 11.50 -4.76
N LEU A 39 -3.96 11.54 -4.17
CA LEU A 39 -3.68 11.10 -2.80
C LEU A 39 -3.68 12.25 -1.77
N ALA A 40 -4.10 13.47 -2.14
CA ALA A 40 -3.90 14.64 -1.31
C ALA A 40 -5.10 15.02 -0.40
N LYS A 41 -4.78 15.25 0.89
CA LYS A 41 -5.48 16.00 1.97
C LYS A 41 -6.45 15.32 2.97
N ASN A 42 -6.95 14.10 2.77
CA ASN A 42 -8.11 13.64 3.59
C ASN A 42 -7.86 12.46 4.56
N PHE A 43 -6.63 11.99 4.76
CA PHE A 43 -6.35 10.90 5.70
C PHE A 43 -5.61 11.45 6.92
N ASP A 44 -6.38 11.81 7.95
CA ASP A 44 -5.85 12.18 9.26
C ASP A 44 -5.33 10.90 9.93
N GLY A 45 -4.05 10.90 10.27
CA GLY A 45 -3.27 9.71 10.59
C GLY A 45 -3.66 8.99 11.89
N GLY A 46 -4.75 9.35 12.58
CA GLY A 46 -5.35 8.62 13.71
C GLY A 46 -4.38 7.98 14.73
N GLU A 47 -4.85 6.97 15.46
CA GLU A 47 -3.99 6.11 16.30
C GLU A 47 -3.21 5.10 15.45
N THR A 48 -2.48 5.57 14.44
CA THR A 48 -1.65 4.69 13.61
C THR A 48 -0.27 4.51 14.22
N SER A 49 0.22 3.27 14.26
CA SER A 49 1.60 2.99 14.64
C SER A 49 2.58 3.72 13.71
N VAL A 50 3.74 4.12 14.25
CA VAL A 50 4.81 4.79 13.49
C VAL A 50 5.19 4.00 12.22
N TYR A 51 5.07 2.67 12.26
CA TYR A 51 5.34 1.81 11.11
C TYR A 51 4.35 2.03 9.96
N MET A 52 3.06 2.20 10.27
CA MET A 52 2.05 2.51 9.26
C MET A 52 2.22 3.93 8.70
N GLN A 53 2.66 4.88 9.54
CA GLN A 53 2.97 6.23 9.07
C GLN A 53 4.15 6.25 8.10
N ASN A 54 5.19 5.44 8.36
CA ASN A 54 6.31 5.30 7.43
C ASN A 54 5.85 4.75 6.07
N GLU A 55 5.03 3.68 6.06
CA GLU A 55 4.46 3.15 4.81
C GLU A 55 3.62 4.20 4.08
N TYR A 56 2.81 4.96 4.80
CA TYR A 56 2.00 6.01 4.20
C TYR A 56 2.85 7.11 3.52
N GLN A 57 3.98 7.50 4.12
CA GLN A 57 4.88 8.46 3.48
C GLN A 57 5.56 7.86 2.25
N ILE A 58 6.01 6.60 2.31
CA ILE A 58 6.60 5.90 1.16
C ILE A 58 5.61 5.85 -0.01
N ILE A 59 4.35 5.47 0.25
CA ILE A 59 3.28 5.46 -0.75
C ILE A 59 3.08 6.85 -1.37
N LYS A 60 3.08 7.91 -0.55
CA LYS A 60 2.95 9.28 -1.06
C LYS A 60 4.13 9.68 -1.93
N ASP A 61 5.34 9.31 -1.56
CA ASP A 61 6.54 9.68 -2.29
C ASP A 61 6.67 8.89 -3.60
N LEU A 62 6.29 7.61 -3.60
CA LEU A 62 6.08 6.82 -4.83
C LEU A 62 5.05 7.49 -5.75
N GLY A 63 3.93 7.98 -5.20
CA GLY A 63 2.89 8.67 -5.95
C GLY A 63 3.30 10.03 -6.51
N LYS A 64 4.35 10.66 -5.98
CA LYS A 64 4.93 11.91 -6.52
C LYS A 64 5.97 11.69 -7.60
N ARG A 65 6.49 10.46 -7.75
CA ARG A 65 7.48 10.17 -8.79
C ARG A 65 6.84 10.34 -10.18
N PRO A 66 7.60 10.85 -11.17
CA PRO A 66 7.08 11.10 -12.50
C PRO A 66 6.86 9.83 -13.32
N ASP A 67 7.37 8.68 -12.87
CA ASP A 67 7.26 7.41 -13.59
C ASP A 67 5.97 6.65 -13.25
N LYS A 68 5.36 6.07 -14.30
CA LYS A 68 4.08 5.36 -14.17
C LYS A 68 4.15 4.11 -13.29
N ASN A 69 5.32 3.48 -13.16
CA ASN A 69 5.45 2.26 -12.36
C ASN A 69 5.38 2.59 -10.85
N SER A 70 6.02 3.67 -10.41
CA SER A 70 5.93 4.16 -9.03
C SER A 70 4.53 4.62 -8.68
N GLN A 71 3.87 5.34 -9.59
CA GLN A 71 2.46 5.73 -9.41
C GLN A 71 1.53 4.53 -9.33
N THR A 72 1.73 3.52 -10.18
CA THR A 72 0.95 2.27 -10.13
C THR A 72 1.16 1.54 -8.80
N LEU A 73 2.40 1.45 -8.32
CA LEU A 73 2.73 0.85 -7.04
C LEU A 73 2.05 1.59 -5.88
N ALA A 74 2.17 2.92 -5.86
CA ALA A 74 1.54 3.77 -4.86
C ALA A 74 0.02 3.55 -4.78
N ILE A 75 -0.66 3.48 -5.92
CA ILE A 75 -2.11 3.24 -5.97
C ILE A 75 -2.45 1.85 -5.45
N SER A 76 -1.70 0.83 -5.90
CA SER A 76 -1.87 -0.56 -5.47
C SER A 76 -1.83 -0.65 -3.94
N GLN A 77 -0.80 -0.04 -3.35
CA GLN A 77 -0.56 -0.03 -1.92
C GLN A 77 -1.53 0.85 -1.15
N ALA A 78 -1.94 1.99 -1.71
CA ALA A 78 -2.93 2.87 -1.09
C ALA A 78 -4.25 2.13 -0.86
N PHE A 79 -4.79 1.47 -1.89
CA PHE A 79 -6.02 0.68 -1.75
C PHE A 79 -5.85 -0.52 -0.81
N ALA A 80 -4.67 -1.17 -0.83
CA ALA A 80 -4.36 -2.25 0.08
C ALA A 80 -4.32 -1.78 1.55
N LEU A 81 -3.57 -0.71 1.84
CA LEU A 81 -3.40 -0.10 3.15
C LEU A 81 -4.73 0.44 3.69
N PHE A 82 -5.40 1.32 2.95
CA PHE A 82 -6.66 1.91 3.39
C PHE A 82 -7.77 0.88 3.53
N GLY A 83 -7.73 -0.18 2.72
CA GLY A 83 -8.65 -1.31 2.86
C GLY A 83 -8.48 -2.07 4.17
N GLU A 84 -7.24 -2.25 4.65
CA GLU A 84 -6.96 -2.86 5.96
C GLU A 84 -7.31 -1.92 7.13
N LEU A 85 -7.17 -0.62 6.91
CA LEU A 85 -7.51 0.42 7.90
C LEU A 85 -9.02 0.75 7.93
N ALA A 86 -9.80 0.26 6.96
CA ALA A 86 -11.19 0.66 6.83
C ALA A 86 -12.10 0.12 7.95
N TYR A 87 -11.71 -0.97 8.59
CA TYR A 87 -12.52 -1.68 9.58
C TYR A 87 -12.02 -1.38 10.99
N GLY A 88 -12.93 -1.14 11.93
CA GLY A 88 -12.54 -0.90 13.32
C GLY A 88 -12.07 -2.17 14.06
N ILE A 89 -12.42 -3.37 13.57
CA ILE A 89 -11.88 -4.63 14.06
C ILE A 89 -11.11 -5.30 12.91
N PRO A 90 -9.79 -5.55 13.03
CA PRO A 90 -9.01 -6.19 11.98
C PRO A 90 -9.53 -7.59 11.61
N GLY A 91 -9.51 -7.90 10.33
CA GLY A 91 -9.78 -9.24 9.79
C GLY A 91 -8.52 -10.10 9.69
N ASP A 92 -8.50 -10.98 8.69
CA ASP A 92 -7.36 -11.85 8.37
C ASP A 92 -6.66 -11.42 7.08
N ALA A 93 -5.36 -11.70 6.99
CA ALA A 93 -4.53 -11.40 5.81
C ALA A 93 -4.49 -12.52 4.77
N CYS A 94 -5.42 -13.48 4.83
CA CYS A 94 -5.33 -14.73 4.07
C CYS A 94 -5.22 -14.56 2.56
N ALA A 95 -5.97 -13.64 1.96
CA ALA A 95 -5.90 -13.39 0.52
C ALA A 95 -4.50 -12.94 0.09
N SER A 96 -3.91 -12.00 0.84
CA SER A 96 -2.55 -11.50 0.63
C SER A 96 -1.51 -12.60 0.84
N ALA A 97 -1.57 -13.31 1.96
CA ALA A 97 -0.62 -14.36 2.30
C ALA A 97 -0.63 -15.52 1.28
N ASN A 98 -1.82 -15.95 0.85
CA ASN A 98 -1.96 -17.00 -0.15
C ASN A 98 -1.39 -16.57 -1.51
N LEU A 99 -1.63 -15.32 -1.92
CA LEU A 99 -1.03 -14.77 -3.14
C LEU A 99 0.49 -14.75 -3.06
N ILE A 100 1.05 -14.28 -1.95
CA ILE A 100 2.50 -14.26 -1.73
C ILE A 100 3.08 -15.68 -1.81
N ASN A 101 2.50 -16.63 -1.09
CA ASN A 101 2.99 -18.00 -1.06
C ASN A 101 2.87 -18.66 -2.44
N ALA A 102 1.76 -18.45 -3.16
CA ALA A 102 1.56 -18.97 -4.50
C ALA A 102 2.58 -18.38 -5.50
N TYR A 103 2.84 -17.08 -5.43
CA TYR A 103 3.84 -16.41 -6.26
C TYR A 103 5.24 -16.99 -6.04
N VAL A 104 5.67 -17.07 -4.77
CA VAL A 104 7.00 -17.60 -4.43
C VAL A 104 7.13 -19.11 -4.73
N SER A 105 6.02 -19.86 -4.74
CA SER A 105 6.05 -21.28 -5.12
C SER A 105 6.37 -21.52 -6.60
N GLY A 106 6.18 -20.52 -7.46
CA GLY A 106 6.32 -20.67 -8.92
C GLY A 106 5.18 -21.44 -9.60
N ASN A 107 4.18 -21.93 -8.85
CA ASN A 107 3.03 -22.62 -9.42
C ASN A 107 2.05 -21.62 -10.06
N LYS A 108 2.05 -21.54 -11.39
CA LYS A 108 1.22 -20.60 -12.15
C LYS A 108 -0.28 -20.78 -11.95
N ALA A 109 -0.77 -22.01 -11.80
CA ALA A 109 -2.19 -22.28 -11.59
C ALA A 109 -2.64 -21.82 -10.20
N ALA A 110 -1.85 -22.13 -9.17
CA ALA A 110 -2.08 -21.64 -7.81
C ALA A 110 -1.98 -20.10 -7.74
N LEU A 111 -1.02 -19.51 -8.46
CA LEU A 111 -0.85 -18.07 -8.56
C LEU A 111 -2.08 -17.40 -9.19
N ARG A 112 -2.62 -17.95 -10.28
CA ARG A 112 -3.85 -17.42 -10.91
C ARG A 112 -5.00 -17.40 -9.93
N ASN A 113 -5.29 -18.53 -9.29
CA ASN A 113 -6.38 -18.64 -8.34
C ASN A 113 -6.20 -17.68 -7.14
N ALA A 114 -5.00 -17.64 -6.56
CA ALA A 114 -4.72 -16.74 -5.44
C ALA A 114 -4.81 -15.26 -5.83
N LEU A 115 -4.45 -14.91 -7.07
CA LEU A 115 -4.58 -13.56 -7.58
C LEU A 115 -6.03 -13.15 -7.79
N ASP A 116 -6.87 -14.04 -8.33
CA ASP A 116 -8.30 -13.77 -8.50
C ASP A 116 -8.98 -13.53 -7.14
N ILE A 117 -8.65 -14.36 -6.14
CA ILE A 117 -9.13 -14.19 -4.76
C ILE A 117 -8.63 -12.87 -4.14
N TYR A 118 -7.35 -12.53 -4.35
CA TYR A 118 -6.80 -11.27 -3.87
C TYR A 118 -7.49 -10.06 -4.51
N VAL A 119 -7.79 -10.11 -5.81
CA VAL A 119 -8.49 -9.02 -6.51
C VAL A 119 -9.93 -8.90 -6.01
N LEU A 120 -10.63 -10.01 -5.75
CA LEU A 120 -11.97 -9.97 -5.11
C LEU A 120 -11.91 -9.34 -3.71
N ASN A 121 -10.85 -9.63 -2.94
CA ASN A 121 -10.61 -9.00 -1.65
C ASN A 121 -10.38 -7.48 -1.80
N LEU A 122 -9.58 -7.06 -2.79
CA LEU A 122 -9.34 -5.65 -3.09
C LEU A 122 -10.62 -4.90 -3.52
N VAL A 123 -11.45 -5.54 -4.34
CA VAL A 123 -12.79 -5.03 -4.73
C VAL A 123 -13.67 -4.78 -3.50
N SER A 124 -13.66 -5.71 -2.53
CA SER A 124 -14.40 -5.56 -1.28
C SER A 124 -13.85 -4.42 -0.41
N LYS A 125 -12.51 -4.24 -0.39
CA LYS A 125 -11.86 -3.10 0.27
C LYS A 125 -12.20 -1.76 -0.37
N ILE A 126 -12.34 -1.70 -1.69
CA ILE A 126 -12.83 -0.49 -2.39
C ILE A 126 -14.24 -0.13 -1.92
N ASP A 127 -15.12 -1.12 -1.73
CA ASP A 127 -16.46 -0.87 -1.19
C ASP A 127 -16.43 -0.34 0.24
N ALA A 128 -15.49 -0.82 1.07
CA ALA A 128 -15.28 -0.30 2.42
C ALA A 128 -14.78 1.16 2.41
N ILE A 129 -13.78 1.47 1.57
CA ILE A 129 -13.26 2.83 1.40
C ILE A 129 -14.37 3.78 0.91
N ALA A 130 -15.19 3.35 -0.05
CA ALA A 130 -16.32 4.14 -0.55
C ALA A 130 -17.44 4.35 0.49
N GLN A 131 -17.58 3.44 1.47
CA GLN A 131 -18.47 3.65 2.61
C GLN A 131 -17.91 4.70 3.56
N LEU A 132 -16.63 4.61 3.92
CA LEU A 132 -15.96 5.59 4.78
C LEU A 132 -15.93 6.99 4.19
N ALA A 133 -15.77 7.12 2.87
CA ALA A 133 -15.82 8.41 2.19
C ALA A 133 -17.19 9.12 2.32
N ARG A 134 -18.27 8.37 2.57
CA ARG A 134 -19.62 8.90 2.79
C ARG A 134 -19.93 9.08 4.27
N ASP A 135 -19.59 8.10 5.08
CA ASP A 135 -19.74 8.11 6.54
C ASP A 135 -18.50 7.48 7.20
N PRO A 136 -17.62 8.31 7.81
CA PRO A 136 -16.42 7.84 8.48
C PRO A 136 -16.67 6.85 9.64
N ASN A 137 -17.89 6.80 10.20
CA ASN A 137 -18.21 5.91 11.32
C ASN A 137 -18.83 4.58 10.88
N SER A 138 -19.14 4.42 9.59
CA SER A 138 -19.92 3.28 9.05
C SER A 138 -19.32 1.90 9.33
N LEU A 139 -18.00 1.81 9.52
CA LEU A 139 -17.28 0.54 9.72
C LEU A 139 -16.58 0.43 11.08
N LYS A 140 -16.84 1.38 12.00
CA LYS A 140 -16.16 1.48 13.30
C LYS A 140 -16.28 0.22 14.16
N TYR A 141 -17.38 -0.50 14.08
CA TYR A 141 -17.63 -1.73 14.86
C TYR A 141 -17.69 -2.98 13.99
N THR A 142 -17.30 -2.86 12.72
CA THR A 142 -17.34 -3.95 11.75
C THR A 142 -16.02 -4.69 11.75
N THR A 143 -16.08 -6.02 11.67
CA THR A 143 -14.88 -6.85 11.46
C THR A 143 -14.50 -6.86 9.99
N GLY A 144 -13.21 -6.72 9.73
CA GLY A 144 -12.63 -6.90 8.40
C GLY A 144 -12.84 -8.30 7.84
N ILE A 145 -12.44 -8.47 6.59
CA ILE A 145 -12.62 -9.74 5.85
C ILE A 145 -11.87 -10.86 6.58
N ARG A 146 -12.58 -11.96 6.87
CA ARG A 146 -11.98 -13.16 7.48
C ARG A 146 -11.65 -14.19 6.42
N GLY A 147 -10.65 -15.03 6.70
CA GLY A 147 -10.21 -16.09 5.82
C GLY A 147 -9.85 -17.36 6.60
N ASN A 148 -9.82 -18.49 5.90
CA ASN A 148 -9.43 -19.76 6.50
C ASN A 148 -8.03 -20.15 6.04
N CYS A 149 -7.01 -19.58 6.67
CA CYS A 149 -5.62 -19.92 6.40
C CYS A 149 -4.78 -19.95 7.68
N ALA A 150 -3.65 -20.65 7.63
CA ALA A 150 -2.78 -20.83 8.78
C ALA A 150 -2.38 -19.49 9.42
N GLY A 151 -2.58 -19.37 10.72
CA GLY A 151 -2.26 -18.17 11.50
C GLY A 151 -2.99 -16.89 11.06
N GLY A 152 -4.14 -17.00 10.37
CA GLY A 152 -4.89 -15.83 9.87
C GLY A 152 -4.15 -15.05 8.77
N GLY A 153 -3.20 -15.69 8.09
CA GLY A 153 -2.41 -15.06 7.01
C GLY A 153 -1.19 -14.31 7.52
N ARG A 154 -0.84 -14.49 8.80
CA ARG A 154 0.30 -13.81 9.41
C ARG A 154 1.65 -14.44 9.11
N ILE A 155 1.64 -15.64 8.55
CA ILE A 155 2.82 -16.40 8.16
C ILE A 155 2.80 -16.57 6.65
N TYR A 156 3.79 -15.99 5.99
CA TYR A 156 3.97 -16.08 4.55
C TYR A 156 5.45 -15.95 4.20
N ARG A 157 5.81 -16.29 2.95
CA ARG A 157 7.21 -16.28 2.47
C ARG A 157 7.73 -14.86 2.22
N PHE A 158 7.80 -14.04 3.26
CA PHE A 158 8.16 -12.61 3.22
C PHE A 158 9.47 -12.35 2.48
N GLU A 159 10.59 -12.93 2.96
CA GLU A 159 11.93 -12.64 2.40
C GLU A 159 12.01 -12.97 0.91
N ALA A 160 11.54 -14.16 0.53
CA ALA A 160 11.57 -14.60 -0.86
C ALA A 160 10.64 -13.78 -1.78
N ALA A 161 9.53 -13.25 -1.23
CA ALA A 161 8.67 -12.32 -1.98
C ALA A 161 9.38 -10.99 -2.22
N TRP A 162 10.03 -10.44 -1.19
CA TRP A 162 10.75 -9.16 -1.28
C TRP A 162 12.03 -9.24 -2.10
N ASP A 163 12.70 -10.39 -2.16
CA ASP A 163 13.78 -10.64 -3.12
C ASP A 163 13.28 -10.56 -4.56
N ALA A 164 12.11 -11.13 -4.84
CA ALA A 164 11.49 -11.06 -6.15
C ALA A 164 10.96 -9.65 -6.48
N ILE A 165 10.41 -8.91 -5.50
CA ILE A 165 10.00 -7.51 -5.69
C ILE A 165 11.22 -6.65 -6.03
N ARG A 166 12.28 -6.70 -5.19
CA ARG A 166 13.49 -5.89 -5.38
C ARG A 166 14.26 -6.21 -6.68
N SER A 167 14.21 -7.45 -7.15
CA SER A 167 14.79 -7.81 -8.45
C SER A 167 13.96 -7.36 -9.65
N SER A 168 12.70 -6.98 -9.44
CA SER A 168 11.78 -6.53 -10.50
C SER A 168 11.71 -5.01 -10.67
N VAL A 169 12.28 -4.23 -9.73
CA VAL A 169 12.18 -2.77 -9.75
C VAL A 169 13.31 -2.12 -10.55
N SER A 170 13.00 -0.96 -11.13
CA SER A 170 14.00 -0.18 -11.84
C SER A 170 14.99 0.52 -10.88
N PRO A 171 16.20 0.89 -11.33
CA PRO A 171 17.13 1.68 -10.50
C PRO A 171 16.52 2.98 -9.98
N LEU A 172 15.58 3.57 -10.73
CA LEU A 172 14.84 4.78 -10.36
C LEU A 172 13.83 4.57 -9.24
N GLN A 173 13.66 3.35 -8.71
CA GLN A 173 12.76 3.01 -7.62
C GLN A 173 13.50 2.36 -6.44
N ALA A 174 14.76 1.97 -6.64
CA ALA A 174 15.48 1.08 -5.73
C ALA A 174 15.63 1.66 -4.31
N ASP A 175 15.79 2.97 -4.19
CA ASP A 175 15.86 3.69 -2.92
C ASP A 175 14.57 3.54 -2.09
N LEU A 176 13.42 3.96 -2.63
CA LEU A 176 12.15 3.84 -1.92
C LEU A 176 11.74 2.40 -1.67
N ILE A 177 12.02 1.49 -2.60
CA ILE A 177 11.68 0.06 -2.43
C ILE A 177 12.52 -0.59 -1.32
N ASN A 178 13.76 -0.15 -1.11
CA ASN A 178 14.57 -0.63 0.01
C ASN A 178 14.05 -0.11 1.36
N GLU A 179 13.59 1.14 1.41
CA GLU A 179 12.91 1.69 2.58
C GLU A 179 11.60 0.96 2.86
N GLU A 180 10.82 0.69 1.82
CA GLU A 180 9.56 -0.06 1.87
C GLU A 180 9.78 -1.46 2.43
N TYR A 181 10.78 -2.19 1.92
CA TYR A 181 11.16 -3.50 2.47
C TYR A 181 11.40 -3.44 3.98
N CYS A 182 12.14 -2.42 4.46
CA CYS A 182 12.44 -2.27 5.88
C CYS A 182 11.18 -1.93 6.70
N ALA A 183 10.33 -1.05 6.19
CA ALA A 183 9.06 -0.68 6.83
C ALA A 183 8.11 -1.88 6.88
N THR A 184 7.96 -2.60 5.78
CA THR A 184 7.05 -3.73 5.67
C THR A 184 7.56 -4.91 6.49
N LYS A 185 8.89 -5.09 6.62
CA LYS A 185 9.47 -6.12 7.50
C LYS A 185 9.15 -5.86 8.96
N ARG A 186 9.10 -4.60 9.40
CA ARG A 186 8.67 -4.26 10.76
C ARG A 186 7.19 -4.56 10.97
N LEU A 187 6.35 -4.27 9.98
CA LEU A 187 4.93 -4.61 9.99
C LEU A 187 4.70 -6.12 10.02
N TYR A 188 5.43 -6.88 9.20
CA TYR A 188 5.39 -8.35 9.19
C TYR A 188 5.72 -8.95 10.57
N ASN A 189 6.72 -8.39 11.27
CA ASN A 189 7.10 -8.87 12.61
C ASN A 189 6.28 -8.22 13.74
N ALA A 190 5.29 -7.39 13.44
CA ALA A 190 4.50 -6.71 14.47
C ALA A 190 3.55 -7.67 15.18
N PHE A 191 3.42 -7.51 16.50
CA PHE A 191 2.47 -8.29 17.31
C PHE A 191 1.00 -7.94 17.03
N TYR A 192 0.73 -6.67 16.70
CA TYR A 192 -0.63 -6.22 16.44
C TYR A 192 -1.12 -6.73 15.07
N VAL A 193 -2.31 -7.33 15.07
CA VAL A 193 -2.89 -8.03 13.91
C VAL A 193 -2.98 -7.11 12.69
N GLN A 194 -3.48 -5.90 12.88
CA GLN A 194 -3.66 -4.95 11.77
C GLN A 194 -2.31 -4.59 11.13
N ASN A 195 -1.27 -4.39 11.92
CA ASN A 195 0.06 -4.08 11.41
C ASN A 195 0.59 -5.22 10.54
N ASN A 196 0.47 -6.47 11.01
CA ASN A 196 0.88 -7.64 10.23
C ASN A 196 0.05 -7.80 8.95
N ASN A 197 -1.27 -7.60 9.02
CA ASN A 197 -2.14 -7.64 7.85
C ASN A 197 -1.75 -6.60 6.81
N ILE A 198 -1.41 -5.38 7.25
CA ILE A 198 -0.90 -4.33 6.36
C ILE A 198 0.42 -4.77 5.75
N GLY A 199 1.35 -5.34 6.52
CA GLY A 199 2.60 -5.88 5.97
C GLY A 199 2.35 -6.91 4.86
N ALA A 200 1.39 -7.81 5.06
CA ALA A 200 0.98 -8.78 4.04
C ALA A 200 0.33 -8.09 2.83
N ALA A 201 -0.56 -7.13 3.06
CA ALA A 201 -1.28 -6.40 2.03
C ALA A 201 -0.35 -5.58 1.14
N ILE A 202 0.61 -4.86 1.74
CA ILE A 202 1.66 -4.12 1.03
C ILE A 202 2.52 -5.09 0.22
N THR A 203 3.06 -6.14 0.86
CA THR A 203 3.87 -7.15 0.15
C THR A 203 3.13 -7.73 -1.06
N ALA A 204 1.86 -8.14 -0.90
CA ALA A 204 1.04 -8.69 -1.98
C ALA A 204 0.74 -7.66 -3.07
N SER A 205 0.51 -6.40 -2.71
CA SER A 205 0.23 -5.30 -3.64
C SER A 205 1.47 -4.89 -4.47
N SER A 206 2.66 -5.15 -3.96
CA SER A 206 3.95 -4.89 -4.60
C SER A 206 4.39 -6.03 -5.55
N LEU A 207 3.71 -7.18 -5.55
CA LEU A 207 4.07 -8.29 -6.42
C LEU A 207 3.83 -7.96 -7.91
N PRO A 208 4.73 -8.37 -8.84
CA PRO A 208 4.57 -8.13 -10.26
C PRO A 208 3.20 -8.48 -10.89
N PRO A 209 2.57 -9.65 -10.60
CA PRO A 209 1.24 -9.94 -11.11
C PRO A 209 0.18 -8.94 -10.63
N THR A 210 0.25 -8.50 -9.37
CA THR A 210 -0.66 -7.49 -8.82
C THR A 210 -0.45 -6.15 -9.50
N LEU A 211 0.80 -5.73 -9.70
CA LEU A 211 1.11 -4.50 -10.42
C LEU A 211 0.63 -4.51 -11.88
N LYS A 212 0.64 -5.67 -12.56
CA LYS A 212 0.03 -5.79 -13.89
C LYS A 212 -1.49 -5.56 -13.85
N VAL A 213 -2.19 -6.10 -12.84
CA VAL A 213 -3.63 -5.86 -12.64
C VAL A 213 -3.88 -4.37 -12.38
N THR A 214 -3.16 -3.78 -11.42
CA THR A 214 -3.32 -2.37 -11.04
C THR A 214 -2.99 -1.44 -12.21
N LYS A 215 -1.96 -1.74 -13.00
CA LYS A 215 -1.59 -0.96 -14.18
C LYS A 215 -2.70 -0.96 -15.23
N PHE A 216 -3.38 -2.08 -15.43
CA PHE A 216 -4.52 -2.14 -16.35
C PHE A 216 -5.69 -1.28 -15.84
N ALA A 217 -5.94 -1.30 -14.54
CA ALA A 217 -7.04 -0.55 -13.91
C ALA A 217 -6.66 0.87 -13.47
N SER A 218 -5.47 1.37 -13.81
CA SER A 218 -4.86 2.55 -13.17
C SER A 218 -5.73 3.80 -13.28
N ASP A 219 -6.29 4.06 -14.47
CA ASP A 219 -7.05 5.28 -14.72
C ASP A 219 -8.35 5.30 -13.93
N ALA A 220 -9.03 4.15 -13.81
CA ALA A 220 -10.24 4.02 -13.02
C ALA A 220 -9.95 4.17 -11.52
N LEU A 221 -8.82 3.62 -11.05
CA LEU A 221 -8.39 3.75 -9.65
C LEU A 221 -8.00 5.19 -9.30
N HIS A 222 -7.28 5.89 -10.18
CA HIS A 222 -7.01 7.33 -10.01
C HIS A 222 -8.30 8.16 -9.96
N ASN A 223 -9.26 7.87 -10.85
CA ASN A 223 -10.54 8.58 -10.85
C ASN A 223 -11.34 8.34 -9.56
N LEU A 224 -11.25 7.14 -8.98
CA LEU A 224 -11.82 6.87 -7.66
C LEU A 224 -11.13 7.68 -6.56
N LEU A 225 -9.79 7.73 -6.54
CA LEU A 225 -9.04 8.53 -5.57
C LEU A 225 -9.41 10.03 -5.68
N ARG A 226 -9.51 10.57 -6.89
CA ARG A 226 -10.01 11.94 -7.14
C ARG A 226 -11.42 12.13 -6.63
N ALA A 227 -12.32 11.20 -6.90
CA ALA A 227 -13.71 11.28 -6.43
C ALA A 227 -13.77 11.32 -4.88
N ILE A 228 -12.90 10.58 -4.20
CA ILE A 228 -12.78 10.61 -2.73
C ILE A 228 -12.21 11.95 -2.26
N ALA A 229 -11.12 12.43 -2.87
CA ALA A 229 -10.45 13.66 -2.48
C ALA A 229 -11.35 14.91 -2.65
N TYR A 230 -12.07 14.99 -3.76
CA TYR A 230 -12.87 16.14 -4.16
C TYR A 230 -14.38 15.97 -3.90
N LYS A 231 -14.78 14.98 -3.08
CA LYS A 231 -16.19 14.70 -2.73
C LYS A 231 -17.10 14.54 -3.97
N GLY A 232 -16.59 13.92 -5.02
CA GLY A 232 -17.33 13.59 -6.23
C GLY A 232 -18.27 12.38 -6.06
N ASN A 233 -18.73 11.81 -7.18
CA ASN A 233 -19.56 10.60 -7.15
C ASN A 233 -18.72 9.33 -6.87
N VAL A 234 -18.33 9.13 -5.61
CA VAL A 234 -17.49 8.00 -5.16
C VAL A 234 -18.13 6.66 -5.50
N ARG A 235 -19.45 6.53 -5.41
CA ARG A 235 -20.17 5.27 -5.71
C ARG A 235 -19.98 4.86 -7.18
N ALA A 236 -20.16 5.80 -8.10
CA ALA A 236 -19.98 5.51 -9.53
C ALA A 236 -18.51 5.21 -9.86
N ALA A 237 -17.57 6.01 -9.33
CA ALA A 237 -16.15 5.79 -9.55
C ALA A 237 -15.67 4.44 -8.98
N ALA A 238 -16.19 4.03 -7.82
CA ALA A 238 -15.89 2.74 -7.22
C ALA A 238 -16.42 1.57 -8.07
N ALA A 239 -17.63 1.68 -8.61
CA ALA A 239 -18.19 0.66 -9.49
C ALA A 239 -17.31 0.43 -10.74
N VAL A 240 -16.83 1.53 -11.36
CA VAL A 240 -15.93 1.47 -12.52
C VAL A 240 -14.57 0.86 -12.15
N ALA A 241 -13.96 1.30 -11.06
CA ALA A 241 -12.68 0.77 -10.59
C ALA A 241 -12.74 -0.74 -10.31
N LYS A 242 -13.80 -1.20 -9.64
CA LYS A 242 -14.02 -2.63 -9.35
C LYS A 242 -14.18 -3.46 -10.64
N ALA A 243 -14.97 -2.97 -11.60
CA ALA A 243 -15.16 -3.66 -12.88
C ALA A 243 -13.83 -3.79 -13.65
N GLN A 244 -13.03 -2.72 -13.69
CA GLN A 244 -11.72 -2.71 -14.34
C GLN A 244 -10.71 -3.64 -13.66
N LEU A 245 -10.71 -3.73 -12.32
CA LEU A 245 -9.86 -4.68 -11.60
C LEU A 245 -10.22 -6.14 -11.92
N LEU A 246 -11.51 -6.48 -11.94
CA LEU A 246 -11.96 -7.84 -12.28
C LEU A 246 -11.65 -8.20 -13.75
N GLN A 247 -11.85 -7.24 -14.66
CA GLN A 247 -11.46 -7.40 -16.05
C GLN A 247 -9.94 -7.56 -16.18
N ALA A 248 -9.14 -6.79 -15.44
CA ALA A 248 -7.69 -6.91 -15.46
C ALA A 248 -7.22 -8.29 -14.98
N ALA A 249 -7.74 -8.79 -13.86
CA ALA A 249 -7.38 -10.09 -13.29
C ALA A 249 -7.55 -11.25 -14.27
N SER A 250 -8.65 -11.24 -15.04
CA SER A 250 -8.94 -12.25 -16.08
C SER A 250 -8.02 -12.15 -17.31
N ASN A 251 -7.48 -10.97 -17.63
CA ASN A 251 -6.78 -10.72 -18.89
C ASN A 251 -5.25 -10.68 -18.80
N ILE A 252 -4.67 -10.52 -17.62
CA ILE A 252 -3.20 -10.47 -17.49
C ILE A 252 -2.54 -11.83 -17.73
N LYS A 253 -1.31 -11.81 -18.26
CA LYS A 253 -0.45 -13.00 -18.43
C LYS A 253 0.48 -13.17 -17.23
N LEU A 254 0.50 -14.39 -16.67
CA LEU A 254 1.31 -14.82 -15.53
C LEU A 254 2.62 -15.49 -15.95
#